data_AF-A0A6C0EF90-F1
#
_entry.id   AF-A0A6C0EF90-F1
#
_cell.length_a   1.000
_cell.length_b   1.000
_cell.length_c   1.000
_cell.angle_alpha   90.00
_cell.angle_beta   90.00
_cell.angle_gamma   90.00
#
_symmetry.space_group_name_H-M   'P 1'
#
loop_
_entity.id
_entity.type
_entity.pdbx_description
1 polymer ?
#
loop_
_entity_poly.entity_id
_entity_poly.type
_entity_poly.pdbx_seq_one_letter_code
_entity_poly.pdbx_strand_id
1 'polypeptide(L)'
;MDNIFIFAGIISVIFLIVKFLEMRFIEKENKPLKFLIRDTLLVYFSVIIGYYLVEQISPVIKNIDGGSVMGAPTNQAVFTDQPGF
;
A
#
# COMPACT_ATOMS: atom_id res chain seq x y z
N MET A 1 -8.27 -10.96 5.04
CA MET A 1 -9.03 -10.10 4.13
C MET A 1 -8.69 -8.68 4.53
N ASP A 2 -7.58 -8.16 4.05
CA ASP A 2 -7.24 -6.77 4.31
C ASP A 2 -8.24 -5.92 3.55
N ASN A 3 -9.02 -5.13 4.29
CA ASN A 3 -10.05 -4.26 3.73
C ASN A 3 -9.39 -3.01 3.11
N ILE A 4 -8.44 -3.22 2.21
CA ILE A 4 -7.61 -2.17 1.61
C ILE A 4 -8.45 -1.11 0.90
N PHE A 5 -9.59 -1.50 0.31
CA PHE A 5 -10.54 -0.57 -0.30
C PHE A 5 -11.19 0.36 0.72
N ILE A 6 -11.47 -0.13 1.93
CA ILE A 6 -12.01 0.68 3.04
C ILE A 6 -10.94 1.65 3.53
N PHE A 7 -9.71 1.17 3.73
CA PHE A 7 -8.59 2.03 4.13
C PHE A 7 -8.28 3.10 3.08
N ALA A 8 -8.23 2.74 1.79
CA ALA A 8 -8.04 3.68 0.70
C ALA A 8 -9.17 4.73 0.65
N GLY A 9 -10.41 4.32 0.92
CA GLY A 9 -11.55 5.22 1.04
C GLY A 9 -11.42 6.19 2.22
N ILE A 10 -11.00 5.72 3.39
CA ILE A 10 -10.78 6.57 4.58
C ILE A 10 -9.66 7.59 4.30
N ILE A 11 -8.55 7.15 3.72
CA ILE A 11 -7.41 8.02 3.39
C ILE A 11 -7.82 9.09 2.36
N SER A 12 -8.60 8.73 1.34
CA SER A 12 -9.07 9.70 0.34
C SER A 12 -10.06 10.71 0.93
N VAL A 13 -10.92 10.30 1.86
CA VAL A 13 -11.82 11.21 2.59
C VAL A 13 -11.03 12.17 3.49
N ILE A 14 -10.03 11.69 4.21
CA ILE A 14 -9.13 12.54 5.02
C ILE A 14 -8.42 13.56 4.13
N PHE A 15 -7.88 13.12 2.99
CA PHE A 15 -7.27 14.01 2.01
C PHE A 15 -8.25 15.09 1.54
N LEU A 16 -9.48 14.72 1.19
CA LEU A 16 -10.53 15.65 0.78
C LEU A 16 -10.80 16.69 1.88
N ILE A 17 -10.95 16.27 3.14
CA ILE A 17 -11.19 17.16 4.29
C ILE A 17 -10.03 18.15 4.47
N VAL A 18 -8.78 17.67 4.43
CA VAL A 18 -7.59 18.54 4.56
C VAL A 18 -7.54 19.55 3.41
N LYS A 19 -7.75 19.09 2.18
CA LYS A 19 -7.76 19.96 0.99
C LYS A 19 -8.91 20.97 1.02
N PHE A 20 -10.05 20.59 1.59
CA PHE A 20 -11.18 21.48 1.80
C PHE A 20 -10.89 22.53 2.87
N LEU A 21 -10.22 22.15 3.97
CA LEU A 21 -9.72 23.10 4.97
C LEU A 21 -8.72 24.08 4.34
N GLU A 22 -7.82 23.59 3.49
CA GLU A 22 -6.83 24.43 2.81
C GLU A 22 -7.50 25.51 1.93
N MET A 23 -8.49 25.13 1.12
CA MET A 23 -9.30 26.09 0.35
C MET A 23 -10.07 27.07 1.25
N ARG A 24 -10.61 26.59 2.38
CA ARG A 24 -11.45 27.39 3.28
C ARG A 24 -10.65 28.42 4.08
N PHE A 25 -9.47 28.06 4.57
CA PHE A 25 -8.70 28.87 5.53
C PHE A 25 -7.50 29.60 4.92
N ILE A 26 -6.84 29.03 3.92
CA ILE A 26 -5.58 29.59 3.37
C ILE A 26 -5.83 30.36 2.09
N GLU A 27 -6.49 29.76 1.10
CA GLU A 27 -6.54 30.36 -0.24
C GLU A 27 -7.62 31.43 -0.39
N LYS A 28 -8.73 31.39 0.39
CA LYS A 28 -9.90 32.32 0.29
C LYS A 28 -10.48 32.51 -1.14
N GLU A 29 -9.94 31.84 -2.14
CA GLU A 29 -10.40 31.73 -3.50
C GLU A 29 -11.00 30.34 -3.70
N ASN A 30 -12.21 30.30 -4.25
CA ASN A 30 -12.89 29.04 -4.53
C ASN A 30 -12.29 28.41 -5.79
N LYS A 31 -11.17 27.69 -5.64
CA LYS A 31 -10.70 26.77 -6.68
C LYS A 31 -11.85 25.79 -7.01
N PRO A 32 -12.07 25.45 -8.28
CA PRO A 32 -13.24 24.68 -8.64
C PRO A 32 -13.13 23.24 -8.10
N LEU A 33 -14.18 22.81 -7.39
CA LEU A 33 -14.31 21.50 -6.73
C LEU A 33 -13.98 20.30 -7.65
N LYS A 34 -14.10 20.51 -8.97
CA LYS A 34 -13.76 19.52 -10.01
C LYS A 34 -12.29 19.07 -9.94
N PHE A 35 -11.35 19.96 -9.62
CA PHE A 35 -9.94 19.58 -9.47
C PHE A 35 -9.71 18.76 -8.20
N LEU A 36 -10.37 19.13 -7.11
CA LEU A 36 -10.28 18.44 -5.83
C LEU A 36 -10.71 16.97 -5.92
N ILE A 37 -11.80 16.72 -6.65
CA ILE A 37 -12.34 15.37 -6.85
C ILE A 37 -11.36 14.54 -7.70
N ARG A 38 -10.77 15.13 -8.75
CA ARG A 38 -9.75 14.45 -9.57
C ARG A 38 -8.55 14.05 -8.72
N ASP A 39 -8.06 14.94 -7.88
CA ASP A 39 -6.89 14.68 -7.03
C ASP A 39 -7.21 13.61 -5.97
N THR A 40 -8.42 13.65 -5.40
CA THR A 40 -8.87 12.64 -4.43
C THR A 40 -8.98 11.25 -5.05
N LEU A 41 -9.46 11.15 -6.29
CA LEU A 41 -9.48 9.89 -7.05
C LEU A 41 -8.05 9.39 -7.33
N LEU A 42 -7.13 10.28 -7.68
CA LEU A 42 -5.72 9.94 -7.89
C LEU A 42 -5.11 9.34 -6.61
N VAL A 43 -5.33 9.97 -5.45
CA VAL A 43 -4.86 9.45 -4.15
C VAL A 43 -5.44 8.06 -3.87
N TYR A 44 -6.73 7.85 -4.13
CA TYR A 44 -7.36 6.54 -3.95
C TYR A 44 -6.69 5.44 -4.81
N PHE A 45 -6.48 5.70 -6.10
CA PHE A 45 -5.77 4.76 -6.98
C PHE A 45 -4.32 4.55 -6.58
N SER A 46 -3.64 5.61 -6.12
CA SER A 46 -2.25 5.52 -5.65
C SER A 46 -2.10 4.56 -4.46
N VAL A 47 -3.03 4.57 -3.49
CA VAL A 47 -3.02 3.64 -2.36
C VAL A 47 -3.20 2.20 -2.83
N ILE A 48 -4.15 1.95 -3.74
CA ILE A 48 -4.42 0.60 -4.26
C ILE A 48 -3.22 0.08 -5.05
N ILE A 49 -2.68 0.88 -5.97
CA ILE A 49 -1.51 0.49 -6.78
C ILE A 49 -0.30 0.28 -5.87
N GLY A 50 -0.05 1.19 -4.92
CA GLY A 50 1.04 1.06 -3.96
C GLY A 50 0.95 -0.22 -3.13
N TYR A 51 -0.26 -0.59 -2.70
CA TYR A 51 -0.50 -1.85 -2.00
C TYR A 51 -0.12 -3.06 -2.85
N TYR A 52 -0.61 -3.14 -4.09
CA TYR A 52 -0.26 -4.24 -4.99
C TYR A 52 1.22 -4.28 -5.38
N LEU A 53 1.86 -3.13 -5.54
CA LEU A 53 3.29 -3.05 -5.78
C LEU A 53 4.08 -3.60 -4.59
N VAL A 54 3.71 -3.24 -3.36
CA VAL A 54 4.36 -3.75 -2.15
C VAL A 54 4.15 -5.27 -2.01
N GLU A 55 2.96 -5.79 -2.30
CA GLU A 55 2.73 -7.24 -2.31
C GLU A 55 3.64 -7.97 -3.31
N GLN A 56 3.84 -7.41 -4.51
CA GLN A 56 4.69 -8.01 -5.54
C GLN A 56 6.19 -7.86 -5.25
N ILE A 57 6.59 -6.76 -4.62
CA ILE A 57 8.00 -6.47 -4.30
C ILE A 57 8.42 -7.15 -2.98
N SER A 58 7.51 -7.38 -2.03
CA SER A 58 7.79 -8.08 -0.77
C SER A 58 8.58 -9.39 -0.92
N PRO A 59 8.22 -10.33 -1.82
CA PRO A 59 9.03 -11.53 -2.04
C PRO A 59 10.42 -11.19 -2.59
N VAL A 60 10.56 -10.18 -3.45
CA VAL A 60 11.86 -9.78 -4.01
C VAL A 60 12.75 -9.18 -2.92
N ILE A 61 12.22 -8.29 -2.07
CA ILE A 61 12.95 -7.71 -0.93
C ILE A 61 13.37 -8.80 0.06
N LYS A 62 12.48 -9.73 0.41
CA LYS A 62 12.79 -10.87 1.31
C LYS A 62 13.92 -11.75 0.79
N ASN A 63 14.08 -11.86 -0.54
CA ASN A 63 15.16 -12.63 -1.16
C ASN A 63 16.48 -11.83 -1.28
N ILE A 64 16.44 -10.50 -1.26
CA ILE A 64 17.63 -9.64 -1.35
C ILE A 64 18.31 -9.48 0.02
N ASP A 65 17.56 -9.48 1.12
CA ASP A 65 18.09 -9.13 2.45
C ASP A 65 18.70 -10.28 3.26
N GLY A 66 18.69 -11.53 2.76
CA GLY A 66 19.44 -12.63 3.38
C GLY A 66 19.22 -12.86 4.90
N GLY A 67 18.10 -12.41 5.46
CA GLY A 67 17.87 -12.34 6.89
C GLY A 67 16.46 -12.78 7.24
N SER A 68 16.37 -13.85 8.04
CA SER A 68 15.20 -14.24 8.83
C SER A 68 14.52 -12.99 9.43
N VAL A 69 13.19 -12.91 9.50
CA VAL A 69 12.41 -13.34 10.66
C VAL A 69 10.90 -13.32 10.33
N MET A 70 10.21 -14.35 10.83
CA MET A 70 8.77 -14.50 11.10
C MET A 70 7.79 -14.49 9.92
N GLY A 71 7.35 -15.68 9.51
CA GLY A 71 6.04 -15.83 8.84
C GLY A 71 5.85 -16.98 7.85
N ALA A 72 6.83 -17.85 7.59
CA ALA A 72 6.64 -19.01 6.73
C ALA A 72 7.28 -20.27 7.34
N PRO A 73 6.59 -21.44 7.28
CA PRO A 73 7.16 -22.68 7.78
C PRO A 73 8.41 -23.02 6.98
N THR A 74 9.51 -23.22 7.71
CA THR A 74 10.80 -23.70 7.23
C THR A 74 10.65 -25.14 6.73
N ASN A 75 10.16 -25.33 5.51
CA ASN A 75 10.45 -26.54 4.73
C ASN A 75 11.52 -26.19 3.71
N GLN A 76 12.72 -25.93 4.22
CA GLN A 76 13.94 -26.05 3.42
C GLN A 76 14.16 -27.55 3.22
N ALA A 77 13.83 -28.06 2.03
CA ALA A 77 14.08 -29.45 1.67
C ALA A 77 15.59 -29.69 1.66
N VAL A 78 16.12 -30.18 2.78
CA VAL A 78 17.47 -30.76 2.85
C VAL A 78 17.41 -32.06 2.06
N PHE A 79 18.21 -32.12 0.98
CA PHE A 79 18.58 -33.37 0.34
C PHE A 79 19.25 -34.26 1.38
N THR A 80 18.45 -35.10 2.03
CA THR A 80 18.96 -36.20 2.85
C THR A 80 19.41 -37.28 1.86
N ASP A 81 20.63 -37.11 1.37
CA ASP A 81 21.40 -38.22 0.80
C ASP A 81 21.66 -39.21 1.94
N GLN A 82 20.67 -40.04 2.22
CA GLN A 82 20.82 -41.24 3.01
C GLN A 82 20.83 -42.41 2.03
N PRO A 83 21.99 -42.78 1.47
CA PRO A 83 22.09 -44.01 0.70
C PRO A 83 21.84 -45.15 1.69
N GLY A 84 20.72 -45.83 1.53
CA GLY A 84 20.46 -47.10 2.21
C GLY A 84 21.55 -48.09 1.81
N PHE A 85 22.36 -48.50 2.77
CA PHE A 85 22.97 -49.83 2.74
C PHE A 85 21.87 -50.89 2.85
#